data_AF-A0A920IAC7-F1
#
_entry.id   AF-A0A920IAC7-F1
#
_cell.length_a   1.000
_cell.length_b   1.000
_cell.length_c   1.000
_cell.angle_alpha   90.00
_cell.angle_beta   90.00
_cell.angle_gamma   90.00
#
_symmetry.space_group_name_H-M   'P 1'
#
loop_
_entity.id
_entity.type
_entity.pdbx_description
1 polymer ?
#
loop_
_entity_poly.entity_id
_entity_poly.type
_entity_poly.pdbx_seq_one_letter_code
_entity_poly.pdbx_strand_id
1 'polypeptide(L)'
;MASTRKLSTEEVNALIEGLDGEDENTITDAGVDESNVRPFKFGSDDLSLMGDYYALRMINERFARFARGVFLPMLRIQPRISSFPPEVKSFDEYAANIDGL
;
A
#
# COMPACT_ATOMS: atom_id res chain seq x y z
N MET A 1 1.81 -27.62 -7.97
CA MET A 1 0.78 -28.09 -7.00
C MET A 1 1.49 -28.39 -5.69
N ALA A 2 1.43 -27.48 -4.71
CA ALA A 2 2.06 -27.70 -3.41
C ALA A 2 1.25 -28.76 -2.64
N SER A 3 1.92 -29.81 -2.17
CA SER A 3 1.29 -30.88 -1.39
C SER A 3 0.81 -30.33 -0.04
N THR A 4 -0.49 -30.45 0.26
CA THR A 4 -1.04 -30.19 1.60
C THR A 4 -0.53 -31.27 2.54
N ARG A 5 0.62 -31.02 3.17
CA ARG A 5 1.06 -31.79 4.32
C ARG A 5 0.25 -31.30 5.52
N LYS A 6 -0.48 -32.21 6.17
CA LYS A 6 -1.12 -31.91 7.45
C LYS A 6 -0.01 -31.63 8.47
N LEU A 7 -0.06 -30.46 9.08
CA LEU A 7 0.89 -30.04 10.11
C LEU A 7 0.81 -31.00 11.30
N SER A 8 1.96 -31.30 11.90
CA SER A 8 2.04 -32.02 13.17
C SER A 8 1.36 -31.21 14.27
N THR A 9 0.87 -31.86 15.32
CA THR A 9 0.29 -31.20 16.49
C THR A 9 1.24 -30.18 17.11
N GLU A 10 2.55 -30.46 17.09
CA GLU A 10 3.59 -29.53 17.54
C GLU A 10 3.68 -28.27 16.66
N GLU A 11 3.61 -28.42 15.33
CA GLU A 11 3.62 -27.31 14.38
C GLU A 11 2.33 -26.48 14.48
N VAL A 12 1.19 -27.12 14.74
CA VAL A 12 -0.09 -26.41 14.96
C VAL A 12 -0.06 -25.62 16.25
N ASN A 13 0.47 -26.20 17.34
CA ASN A 13 0.57 -25.50 18.62
C ASN A 13 1.51 -24.29 18.53
N ALA A 14 2.64 -24.41 17.85
CA ALA A 14 3.56 -23.30 17.64
C ALA A 14 2.92 -22.14 16.84
N LEU A 15 2.01 -22.45 15.90
CA LEU A 15 1.26 -21.43 15.16
C LEU A 15 0.17 -20.76 16.01
N ILE A 16 -0.46 -21.50 16.93
CA ILE A 16 -1.48 -20.96 17.85
C ILE A 16 -0.81 -20.07 18.91
N GLU A 17 0.34 -20.48 19.42
CA GLU A 17 1.16 -19.72 20.37
C GLU A 17 1.61 -18.38 19.76
N GLY A 18 2.00 -18.38 18.47
CA GLY A 18 2.31 -17.14 17.73
C GLY A 18 1.10 -16.23 17.45
N LEU A 19 -0.13 -16.73 17.58
CA LEU A 19 -1.37 -15.98 17.36
C LEU A 19 -1.85 -15.25 18.63
N ASP A 20 -1.61 -15.83 19.81
CA ASP A 20 -2.03 -15.27 21.11
C ASP A 20 -1.13 -14.12 21.61
N GLY A 21 -0.07 -13.78 20.86
CA GLY A 21 0.61 -12.49 20.97
C GLY A 21 1.37 -12.20 22.27
N GLU A 22 1.57 -13.20 23.14
CA GLU A 22 2.17 -13.01 24.48
C GLU A 22 3.57 -13.60 24.68
N ASP A 23 4.29 -14.02 23.63
CA ASP A 23 5.72 -14.34 23.77
C ASP A 23 6.58 -13.70 22.69
N GLU A 24 6.99 -12.47 22.96
CA GLU A 24 8.08 -11.75 22.27
C GLU A 24 9.47 -12.29 22.64
N ASN A 25 9.58 -13.49 23.21
CA ASN A 25 10.87 -14.16 23.45
C ASN A 25 11.33 -14.90 22.19
N THR A 26 11.46 -14.14 21.11
CA THR A 26 12.20 -14.60 19.93
C THR A 26 13.63 -14.86 20.41
N ILE A 27 14.13 -16.07 20.24
CA ILE A 27 15.55 -16.40 20.46
C ILE A 27 16.34 -15.51 19.50
N THR A 28 16.85 -14.39 20.01
CA THR A 28 17.67 -13.46 19.23
C THR A 28 19.05 -14.08 19.04
N ASP A 29 19.41 -14.30 17.77
CA ASP A 29 20.81 -14.55 17.40
C ASP A 29 21.65 -13.37 17.91
N ALA A 30 22.70 -13.67 18.66
CA ALA A 30 23.43 -12.73 19.53
C ALA A 30 24.34 -11.74 18.77
N GLY A 31 23.80 -11.08 17.73
CA GLY A 31 24.55 -10.18 16.86
C GLY A 31 23.76 -9.03 16.24
N VAL A 32 22.45 -8.90 16.51
CA VAL A 32 21.64 -7.80 15.97
C VAL A 32 21.44 -6.74 17.06
N ASP A 33 21.86 -5.50 16.77
CA ASP A 33 21.69 -4.35 17.64
C ASP A 33 20.19 -4.03 17.81
N GLU A 34 19.61 -4.49 18.92
CA GLU A 34 18.18 -4.36 19.27
C GLU A 34 17.70 -2.90 19.30
N SER A 35 18.62 -1.93 19.41
CA SER A 35 18.29 -0.49 19.42
C SER A 35 17.67 0.01 18.11
N ASN A 36 17.79 -0.74 17.01
CA ASN A 36 17.21 -0.38 15.70
C ASN A 36 16.04 -1.27 15.27
N VAL A 37 15.63 -2.26 16.07
CA VAL A 37 14.51 -3.13 15.74
C VAL A 37 13.22 -2.50 16.25
N ARG A 38 12.41 -1.94 15.34
CA ARG A 38 11.06 -1.48 15.70
C ARG A 38 10.08 -2.65 15.63
N PRO A 39 9.23 -2.83 16.65
CA PRO A 39 8.18 -3.84 16.59
C PRO A 39 7.24 -3.52 15.42
N PHE A 40 7.09 -4.48 14.50
CA PHE A 40 6.21 -4.35 13.34
C PHE A 40 4.93 -5.15 13.60
N LYS A 41 3.80 -4.46 13.66
CA LYS A 41 2.51 -5.11 13.83
C LYS A 41 1.91 -5.43 12.47
N PHE A 42 1.68 -6.71 12.19
CA PHE A 42 0.97 -7.13 10.98
C PHE A 42 -0.44 -6.50 10.97
N GLY A 43 -0.78 -5.79 9.89
CA GLY A 43 -2.05 -5.08 9.74
C GLY A 43 -2.05 -3.61 10.22
N SER A 44 -0.98 -3.12 10.86
CA SER A 44 -0.77 -1.68 11.00
C SER A 44 -0.06 -1.16 9.76
N ASP A 45 -0.81 -0.99 8.68
CA ASP A 45 -0.29 -0.35 7.48
C ASP A 45 0.05 1.11 7.86
N ASP A 46 1.34 1.42 8.01
CA ASP A 46 1.78 2.77 8.37
C ASP A 46 1.66 3.69 7.15
N LEU A 47 0.43 4.09 6.88
CA LEU A 47 0.06 5.06 5.85
C LEU A 47 0.63 6.46 6.15
N SER A 48 1.14 6.71 7.36
CA SER A 48 1.72 8.00 7.75
C SER A 48 3.04 8.31 7.04
N LEU A 49 3.73 7.28 6.50
CA LEU A 49 4.97 7.49 5.75
C LEU A 49 4.71 8.15 4.38
N MET A 50 3.46 8.12 3.91
CA MET A 50 3.06 8.77 2.68
C MET A 50 2.48 10.12 3.05
N GLY A 51 3.32 11.17 3.00
CA GLY A 51 2.89 12.55 3.24
C GLY A 51 1.87 13.03 2.21
N ASP A 52 1.82 14.34 1.90
CA ASP A 52 0.81 14.95 1.01
C ASP A 52 0.85 14.51 -0.47
N TYR A 53 1.47 13.36 -0.79
CA TYR A 53 1.62 12.83 -2.14
C TYR A 53 2.14 13.88 -3.13
N TYR A 54 3.01 14.77 -2.63
CA TYR A 54 3.46 15.96 -3.35
C TYR A 54 4.07 15.61 -4.71
N ALA A 55 4.88 14.54 -4.76
CA ALA A 55 5.46 14.03 -5.99
C ALA A 55 4.38 13.61 -7.00
N LEU A 56 3.36 12.89 -6.55
CA LEU A 56 2.24 12.45 -7.38
C LEU A 56 1.44 13.64 -7.92
N ARG A 57 1.18 14.65 -7.08
CA ARG A 57 0.56 15.91 -7.50
C ARG A 57 1.38 16.61 -8.59
N MET A 58 2.70 16.69 -8.42
CA MET A 58 3.58 17.32 -9.40
C MET A 58 3.59 16.55 -10.75
N ILE A 59 3.58 15.22 -10.69
CA ILE A 59 3.48 14.35 -11.88
C ILE A 59 2.15 14.56 -12.59
N ASN A 60 1.03 14.56 -11.86
CA ASN A 60 -0.32 14.74 -12.44
C ASN A 60 -0.47 16.11 -13.09
N GLU A 61 0.07 17.17 -12.48
CA GLU A 61 0.04 18.51 -13.06
C GLU A 61 0.88 18.59 -14.35
N ARG A 62 2.05 17.92 -14.37
CA ARG A 62 2.89 17.81 -15.57
C ARG A 62 2.18 17.01 -16.68
N PHE A 63 1.52 15.90 -16.32
CA PHE A 63 0.73 15.11 -17.25
C PHE A 63 -0.40 15.92 -17.87
N ALA A 64 -1.19 16.64 -17.05
CA ALA A 64 -2.28 17.48 -17.54
C ALA A 64 -1.80 18.53 -18.55
N ARG A 65 -0.64 19.16 -18.31
CA ARG A 65 -0.04 20.11 -19.25
C ARG A 65 0.33 19.47 -20.60
N PHE A 66 0.93 18.28 -20.58
CA PHE A 66 1.27 17.57 -21.82
C PHE A 66 0.03 17.08 -22.56
N ALA A 67 -0.96 16.55 -21.85
CA ALA A 67 -2.21 16.08 -22.45
C ALA A 67 -2.89 17.18 -23.26
N ARG A 68 -2.87 18.43 -22.78
CA ARG A 68 -3.46 19.56 -23.53
C ARG A 68 -2.82 19.74 -24.91
N GLY A 69 -1.49 19.62 -25.00
CA GLY A 69 -0.77 19.73 -26.27
C GLY A 69 -1.00 18.53 -27.19
N VAL A 70 -1.07 17.32 -26.64
CA VAL A 70 -1.34 16.09 -27.40
C VAL A 70 -2.71 16.11 -28.05
N PHE A 71 -3.75 16.58 -27.34
CA PHE A 71 -5.12 16.57 -27.85
C PHE A 71 -5.48 17.78 -28.72
N LEU A 72 -4.76 18.90 -28.61
CA LEU A 72 -5.02 20.10 -29.40
C LEU A 72 -5.16 19.85 -30.92
N PRO A 73 -4.23 19.11 -31.59
CA PRO A 73 -4.36 18.87 -33.03
C PRO A 73 -5.57 17.98 -33.40
N MET A 74 -6.01 17.10 -32.49
CA MET A 74 -7.14 16.20 -32.73
C MET A 74 -8.48 16.92 -32.51
N LEU A 75 -8.61 17.67 -31.42
CA LEU A 75 -9.85 18.33 -31.02
C LEU A 75 -10.09 19.66 -31.74
N ARG A 76 -9.03 20.29 -32.28
CA ARG A 76 -9.05 21.64 -32.89
C ARG A 76 -9.64 22.73 -31.98
N ILE A 77 -9.74 22.45 -30.68
CA ILE A 77 -10.18 23.33 -29.61
C ILE A 77 -9.21 23.11 -28.45
N GLN A 78 -8.94 24.16 -27.68
CA GLN A 78 -8.07 24.07 -26.52
C GLN A 78 -8.73 23.23 -25.41
N PRO A 79 -8.20 22.04 -25.07
CA PRO A 79 -8.78 21.20 -24.04
C PRO A 79 -8.53 21.78 -22.64
N ARG A 80 -9.57 21.81 -21.80
CA ARG A 80 -9.50 22.27 -20.39
C ARG A 80 -9.31 21.08 -19.47
N ILE A 81 -8.06 20.62 -19.35
CA ILE A 81 -7.68 19.50 -18.48
C ILE A 81 -7.03 20.07 -17.21
N SER A 82 -7.43 19.65 -16.02
CA SER A 82 -6.82 20.03 -14.75
C SER A 82 -6.58 18.80 -13.88
N SER A 83 -5.53 18.82 -13.06
CA SER A 83 -5.31 17.80 -12.05
C SER A 83 -6.00 18.20 -10.74
N PHE A 84 -6.57 17.22 -10.05
CA PHE A 84 -7.07 17.38 -8.68
C PHE A 84 -6.03 16.85 -7.68
N PRO A 85 -6.05 17.34 -6.42
CA PRO A 85 -5.23 16.75 -5.37
C PRO A 85 -5.47 15.24 -5.27
N PRO A 86 -4.42 14.42 -5.10
CA PRO A 86 -4.59 12.99 -4.88
C PRO A 86 -5.29 12.74 -3.54
N GLU A 87 -6.22 11.79 -3.55
CA GLU A 87 -6.94 11.34 -2.35
C GLU A 87 -6.61 9.87 -2.09
N VAL A 88 -6.50 9.50 -0.82
CA VAL A 88 -6.32 8.10 -0.39
C VAL A 88 -7.69 7.51 -0.11
N LYS A 89 -8.00 6.40 -0.78
CA LYS A 89 -9.25 5.65 -0.61
C LYS A 89 -8.93 4.16 -0.56
N SER A 90 -9.76 3.42 0.15
CA SER A 90 -9.69 1.95 0.09
C SER A 90 -10.03 1.47 -1.32
N PHE A 91 -9.53 0.30 -1.71
CA PHE A 91 -9.84 -0.27 -3.01
C PHE A 91 -11.35 -0.48 -3.19
N ASP A 92 -12.03 -0.97 -2.14
CA ASP A 92 -13.47 -1.22 -2.18
C ASP A 92 -14.27 0.07 -2.40
N GLU A 93 -13.89 1.17 -1.74
CA GLU A 93 -14.51 2.49 -1.94
C GLU A 93 -14.27 3.03 -3.35
N TYR A 94 -13.07 2.83 -3.90
CA TYR A 94 -12.76 3.21 -5.26
C TYR A 94 -13.59 2.39 -6.27
N ALA A 95 -13.65 1.07 -6.10
CA ALA A 95 -14.38 0.16 -6.99
C ALA A 95 -15.89 0.45 -6.98
N ALA A 96 -16.48 0.70 -5.81
CA ALA A 96 -17.90 1.04 -5.70
C ALA A 96 -18.30 2.31 -6.48
N ASN A 97 -17.36 3.24 -6.69
CA ASN A 97 -17.61 4.47 -7.46
C ASN A 97 -17.44 4.31 -8.97
N ILE A 98 -16.88 3.20 -9.46
CA ILE A 98 -16.63 3.01 -10.90
C ILE A 98 -17.90 2.59 -11.65
N ASP A 99 -18.73 1.76 -11.04
CA ASP A 99 -19.92 1.17 -11.68
C ASP A 99 -21.16 2.09 -11.62
N GLY A 100 -21.04 3.28 -11.03
CA GLY A 100 -22.13 4.27 -10.91
C GLY A 100 -22.24 5.28 -12.06
N LEU A 101 -21.54 5.04 -13.19
CA LEU A 101 -21.46 5.93 -14.35
C LEU A 101 -22.30 5.45 -15.53
#